data_AF-A0A9X1N5R7-F1
#
_entry.id   AF-A0A9X1N5R7-F1
#
_cell.length_a   1.000
_cell.length_b   1.000
_cell.length_c   1.000
_cell.angle_alpha   90.00
_cell.angle_beta   90.00
_cell.angle_gamma   90.00
#
_symmetry.space_group_name_H-M   'P 1'
#
loop_
_entity.id
_entity.type
_entity.pdbx_description
1 polymer ?
#
loop_
_entity_poly.entity_id
_entity_poly.type
_entity_poly.pdbx_seq_one_letter_code
_entity_poly.pdbx_strand_id
1 'polypeptide(L)'
;MTVQYQTSTSEEIDLVELFRALWRQKFLILGITAVVTLIAAAYAFLATPYYQTKTYLRPAPQSSLDQLNETGIYKLTPEEAINRVAGALSSYDNRLDFFLNNQELFQQIEKRGDSLEQAFANFNEDAFEMLFPDPKRTDNRSAFVGLRLTYPEGMDGAAVVNGFVAHVLELERREITEDLESLINNRLASLDMNMDAQRAHYSATKEAKIAALLEEDTLKRAELQDELTALRAELKTRRTNRIQELNEAISIAESLGIRNPTSPSAMTASPPSGTQVIRTEVTNQKAPLYFMGTEALTAERDALVARTSDDFIEPRIAEIQSELAMLEHNREVEILKEREGEDLYLTNLAELREEAARLKGIKLDTERLRLVRLDQLALQSLNPIKPKKAMILALGLVLGGMLGVFVALVRSLVARNNEPDTAVL
;
A
#
# COMPACT_ATOMS: atom_id res chain seq x y z
N MET A 1 -72.50 27.40 -72.14
CA MET A 1 -73.44 28.09 -71.22
C MET A 1 -74.44 27.03 -70.80
N THR A 2 -74.61 26.62 -69.55
CA THR A 2 -74.41 27.25 -68.25
C THR A 2 -73.89 26.18 -67.29
N VAL A 3 -72.82 26.49 -66.54
CA VAL A 3 -72.29 25.59 -65.51
C VAL A 3 -73.22 25.66 -64.31
N GLN A 4 -73.99 24.61 -64.10
CA GLN A 4 -74.84 24.39 -62.94
C GLN A 4 -73.94 24.02 -61.74
N TYR A 5 -74.10 24.72 -60.63
CA TYR A 5 -73.45 24.38 -59.37
C TYR A 5 -74.07 23.09 -58.82
N GLN A 6 -73.29 22.00 -58.77
CA GLN A 6 -73.63 20.86 -57.92
C GLN A 6 -73.51 21.30 -56.46
N THR A 7 -74.65 21.44 -55.80
CA THR A 7 -74.70 21.46 -54.34
C THR A 7 -74.53 20.01 -53.90
N SER A 8 -73.32 19.68 -53.46
CA SER A 8 -73.07 18.47 -52.68
C SER A 8 -73.93 18.55 -51.42
N THR A 9 -75.06 17.83 -51.41
CA THR A 9 -75.77 17.52 -50.17
C THR A 9 -74.82 16.68 -49.34
N SER A 10 -74.19 17.31 -48.34
CA SER A 10 -73.46 16.62 -47.29
C SER A 10 -74.40 15.59 -46.68
N GLU A 11 -74.10 14.31 -46.88
CA GLU A 11 -74.72 13.22 -46.14
C GLU A 11 -74.50 13.47 -44.64
N GLU A 12 -75.48 14.07 -43.97
CA GLU A 12 -75.49 14.14 -42.51
C GLU A 12 -75.69 12.71 -42.00
N ILE A 13 -74.68 12.19 -41.29
CA ILE A 13 -74.77 10.90 -40.63
C ILE A 13 -75.83 11.01 -39.52
N ASP A 14 -77.02 10.46 -39.74
CA ASP A 14 -78.07 10.40 -38.72
C ASP A 14 -77.69 9.41 -37.61
N LEU A 15 -77.35 9.95 -36.44
CA LEU A 15 -76.95 9.18 -35.25
C LEU A 15 -78.06 8.25 -34.75
N VAL A 16 -79.33 8.61 -34.95
CA VAL A 16 -80.48 7.80 -34.54
C VAL A 16 -80.61 6.56 -35.44
N GLU A 17 -80.33 6.72 -36.73
CA GLU A 17 -80.36 5.63 -37.69
C GLU A 17 -79.23 4.62 -37.43
N LEU A 18 -78.03 5.11 -37.12
CA LEU A 18 -76.88 4.30 -36.73
C LEU A 18 -77.16 3.49 -35.46
N PHE A 19 -77.82 4.11 -34.46
CA PHE A 19 -78.22 3.43 -33.23
C PHE A 19 -79.24 2.30 -33.49
N ARG A 20 -80.26 2.54 -34.32
CA ARG A 20 -81.24 1.49 -34.69
C ARG A 20 -80.56 0.35 -35.46
N ALA A 21 -79.64 0.67 -36.36
CA ALA A 21 -78.87 -0.32 -37.12
C ALA A 21 -78.03 -1.22 -36.20
N LEU A 22 -77.39 -0.65 -35.17
CA LEU A 22 -76.66 -1.38 -34.14
C LEU A 22 -77.59 -2.22 -33.25
N TRP A 23 -78.73 -1.67 -32.83
CA TRP A 23 -79.70 -2.38 -31.98
C TRP A 23 -80.29 -3.62 -32.67
N ARG A 24 -80.52 -3.54 -33.98
CA ARG A 24 -80.95 -4.69 -34.81
C ARG A 24 -79.93 -5.82 -34.83
N GLN A 25 -78.65 -5.51 -34.62
CA GLN A 25 -77.54 -6.46 -34.63
C GLN A 25 -77.02 -6.80 -33.22
N LYS A 26 -77.80 -6.55 -32.15
CA LYS A 26 -77.37 -6.77 -30.76
C LYS A 26 -76.87 -8.20 -30.46
N PHE A 27 -77.43 -9.23 -31.10
CA PHE A 27 -76.97 -10.61 -30.93
C PHE A 27 -75.62 -10.88 -31.62
N LEU A 28 -75.34 -10.19 -32.73
CA LEU A 28 -74.04 -10.24 -33.39
C LEU A 28 -72.97 -9.56 -32.53
N ILE A 29 -73.29 -8.37 -32.00
CA ILE A 29 -72.40 -7.64 -31.09
C ILE A 29 -72.11 -8.48 -29.84
N LEU A 30 -73.16 -9.04 -29.22
CA LEU A 30 -73.03 -9.91 -28.04
C LEU A 30 -72.24 -11.19 -28.33
N GLY A 31 -72.48 -11.84 -29.48
CA GLY A 31 -71.76 -13.04 -29.90
C GLY A 31 -70.27 -12.79 -30.10
N ILE A 32 -69.91 -11.72 -30.82
CA ILE A 32 -68.50 -11.33 -31.02
C ILE A 32 -67.85 -10.96 -29.69
N THR A 33 -68.55 -10.20 -28.85
CA THR A 33 -68.05 -9.82 -27.52
C THR A 33 -67.79 -11.07 -26.66
N ALA A 34 -68.71 -12.03 -26.67
CA ALA A 34 -68.57 -13.29 -25.94
C ALA A 34 -67.37 -14.12 -26.42
N VAL A 35 -67.16 -14.23 -27.74
CA VAL A 35 -66.01 -14.96 -28.32
C VAL A 35 -64.69 -14.30 -27.92
N VAL A 36 -64.56 -12.99 -28.09
CA VAL A 36 -63.33 -12.25 -27.73
C VAL A 36 -63.07 -12.34 -26.22
N THR A 37 -64.11 -12.23 -25.40
CA THR A 37 -64.00 -12.36 -23.94
C THR A 37 -63.60 -13.78 -23.53
N LEU A 38 -64.11 -14.82 -24.20
CA LEU A 38 -63.74 -16.21 -23.95
C LEU A 38 -62.27 -16.47 -24.30
N ILE A 39 -61.78 -15.92 -25.41
CA ILE A 39 -60.35 -15.99 -25.78
C ILE A 39 -59.49 -15.29 -24.71
N ALA A 40 -59.88 -14.09 -24.27
CA ALA A 40 -59.18 -13.36 -23.22
C ALA A 40 -59.17 -14.13 -21.88
N ALA A 41 -60.29 -14.78 -21.54
CA ALA A 41 -60.39 -15.65 -20.36
C ALA A 41 -59.46 -16.86 -20.50
N ALA A 42 -59.50 -17.58 -21.62
CA ALA A 42 -58.63 -18.71 -21.88
C ALA A 42 -57.15 -18.34 -21.70
N TYR A 43 -56.71 -17.22 -22.28
CA TYR A 43 -55.36 -16.69 -22.07
C TYR A 43 -55.07 -16.38 -20.59
N ALA A 44 -55.98 -15.69 -19.89
CA ALA A 44 -55.79 -15.29 -18.49
C ALA A 44 -55.65 -16.48 -17.52
N PHE A 45 -56.22 -17.65 -17.86
CA PHE A 45 -56.13 -18.87 -17.05
C PHE A 45 -55.05 -19.85 -17.50
N LEU A 46 -54.62 -19.82 -18.77
CA LEU A 46 -53.52 -20.67 -19.28
C LEU A 46 -52.13 -20.04 -19.11
N ALA A 47 -52.03 -18.71 -19.11
CA ALA A 47 -50.74 -18.04 -18.99
C ALA A 47 -50.10 -18.34 -17.62
N THR A 48 -48.80 -18.67 -17.64
CA THR A 48 -48.02 -19.01 -16.44
C THR A 48 -48.05 -17.86 -15.43
N PRO A 49 -48.50 -18.09 -14.19
CA PRO A 49 -48.47 -17.07 -13.15
C PRO A 49 -47.03 -16.68 -12.80
N TYR A 50 -46.82 -15.39 -12.57
CA TYR A 50 -45.56 -14.86 -12.08
C TYR A 50 -45.74 -14.26 -10.69
N TYR A 51 -44.78 -14.56 -9.83
CA TYR A 51 -44.70 -14.13 -8.44
C TYR A 51 -43.54 -13.16 -8.26
N GLN A 52 -43.54 -12.46 -7.14
CA GLN A 52 -42.52 -11.47 -6.83
C GLN A 52 -42.09 -11.58 -5.38
N THR A 53 -40.80 -11.59 -5.12
CA THR A 53 -40.24 -11.49 -3.77
C THR A 53 -39.20 -10.38 -3.69
N LYS A 54 -38.90 -9.95 -2.47
CA LYS A 54 -37.98 -8.85 -2.21
C LYS A 54 -37.27 -9.01 -0.87
N THR A 55 -36.02 -8.60 -0.83
CA THR A 55 -35.19 -8.49 0.38
C THR A 55 -34.71 -7.05 0.53
N TYR A 56 -34.45 -6.63 1.77
CA TYR A 56 -33.86 -5.32 2.08
C TYR A 56 -32.67 -5.48 3.01
N LEU A 57 -31.59 -4.80 2.63
CA LEU A 57 -30.32 -4.71 3.33
C LEU A 57 -30.14 -3.29 3.84
N ARG A 58 -29.58 -3.17 5.04
CA ARG A 58 -29.21 -1.89 5.65
C ARG A 58 -27.75 -1.90 6.07
N PRO A 59 -27.13 -0.71 6.23
CA PRO A 59 -25.79 -0.60 6.77
C PRO A 59 -25.67 -1.38 8.08
N ALA A 60 -24.58 -2.12 8.22
CA ALA A 60 -24.27 -2.76 9.49
C ALA A 60 -23.95 -1.70 10.56
N PRO A 61 -24.12 -2.01 11.86
CA PRO A 61 -23.58 -1.18 12.92
C PRO A 61 -22.07 -1.02 12.77
N GLN A 62 -21.52 0.15 13.12
CA GLN A 62 -20.09 0.42 13.07
C GLN A 62 -19.28 -0.64 13.84
N SER A 63 -19.80 -1.09 14.99
CA SER A 63 -19.21 -2.16 15.80
C SER A 63 -19.00 -3.50 15.09
N SER A 64 -19.68 -3.74 13.97
CA SER A 64 -19.47 -4.95 13.15
C SER A 64 -18.22 -4.86 12.27
N LEU A 65 -17.67 -3.65 12.10
CA LEU A 65 -16.51 -3.35 11.26
C LEU A 65 -15.30 -2.90 12.11
N ASP A 66 -15.47 -2.69 13.42
CA ASP A 66 -14.42 -2.20 14.32
C ASP A 66 -13.18 -3.10 14.28
N GLN A 67 -13.33 -4.43 14.33
CA GLN A 67 -12.18 -5.34 14.28
C GLN A 67 -11.34 -5.18 13.00
N LEU A 68 -12.00 -4.97 11.86
CA LEU A 68 -11.32 -4.71 10.59
C LEU A 68 -10.65 -3.33 10.61
N ASN A 69 -11.36 -2.31 11.09
CA ASN A 69 -10.88 -0.92 11.12
C ASN A 69 -9.75 -0.70 12.14
N GLU A 70 -9.76 -1.43 13.26
CA GLU A 70 -8.75 -1.40 14.32
C GLU A 70 -7.41 -1.98 13.87
N THR A 71 -7.38 -2.78 12.79
CA THR A 71 -6.12 -3.21 12.17
C THR A 71 -5.28 -2.01 11.72
N GLY A 72 -5.93 -0.87 11.40
CA GLY A 72 -5.29 0.33 10.87
C GLY A 72 -4.81 0.20 9.42
N ILE A 73 -5.02 -0.95 8.79
CA ILE A 73 -4.54 -1.27 7.43
C ILE A 73 -5.68 -1.13 6.42
N TYR A 74 -6.83 -1.70 6.75
CA TYR A 74 -8.03 -1.65 5.94
C TYR A 74 -9.09 -0.84 6.68
N LYS A 75 -9.78 0.06 5.96
CA LYS A 75 -10.86 0.87 6.52
C LYS A 75 -12.10 0.68 5.69
N LEU A 76 -13.20 0.35 6.37
CA LEU A 76 -14.51 0.18 5.78
C LEU A 76 -15.56 0.87 6.65
N THR A 77 -16.24 1.85 6.08
CA THR A 77 -17.41 2.46 6.70
C THR A 77 -18.67 1.64 6.41
N PRO A 78 -19.73 1.74 7.23
CA PRO A 78 -21.01 1.08 6.95
C PRO A 78 -21.64 1.46 5.60
N GLU A 79 -21.39 2.69 5.13
CA GLU A 79 -21.87 3.17 3.83
C GLU A 79 -21.09 2.55 2.67
N GLU A 80 -19.76 2.50 2.75
CA GLU A 80 -18.94 1.81 1.76
C GLU A 80 -19.25 0.32 1.72
N ALA A 81 -19.45 -0.33 2.88
CA ALA A 81 -19.80 -1.74 2.98
C ALA A 81 -21.12 -2.05 2.24
N ILE A 82 -22.19 -1.27 2.47
CA ILE A 82 -23.45 -1.50 1.77
C ILE A 82 -23.35 -1.19 0.28
N ASN A 83 -22.58 -0.16 -0.11
CA ASN A 83 -22.39 0.18 -1.52
C ASN A 83 -21.60 -0.89 -2.27
N ARG A 84 -20.60 -1.50 -1.64
CA ARG A 84 -19.83 -2.63 -2.18
C ARG A 84 -20.75 -3.84 -2.42
N VAL A 85 -21.53 -4.21 -1.40
CA VAL A 85 -22.55 -5.27 -1.53
C VAL A 85 -23.59 -4.94 -2.60
N ALA A 86 -24.02 -3.67 -2.72
CA ALA A 86 -24.95 -3.25 -3.77
C ALA A 86 -24.38 -3.45 -5.18
N GLY A 87 -23.12 -3.03 -5.38
CA GLY A 87 -22.36 -3.28 -6.61
C GLY A 87 -22.35 -4.76 -6.96
N ALA A 88 -21.96 -5.60 -6.01
CA ALA A 88 -21.88 -7.04 -6.18
C ALA A 88 -23.22 -7.73 -6.44
N LEU A 89 -24.32 -7.27 -5.81
CA LEU A 89 -25.68 -7.74 -6.10
C LEU A 89 -26.19 -7.31 -7.49
N SER A 90 -25.71 -6.18 -7.99
CA SER A 90 -26.05 -5.68 -9.32
C SER A 90 -25.23 -6.31 -10.44
N SER A 91 -24.09 -6.92 -10.12
CA SER A 91 -23.20 -7.58 -11.09
C SER A 91 -23.88 -8.76 -11.78
N TYR A 92 -23.84 -8.76 -13.11
CA TYR A 92 -24.30 -9.89 -13.91
C TYR A 92 -23.47 -11.15 -13.64
N ASP A 93 -22.14 -11.00 -13.58
CA ASP A 93 -21.21 -12.11 -13.41
C ASP A 93 -21.43 -12.85 -12.09
N ASN A 94 -21.68 -12.11 -11.01
CA ASN A 94 -21.98 -12.71 -9.71
C ASN A 94 -23.30 -13.47 -9.73
N ARG A 95 -24.32 -12.96 -10.44
CA ARG A 95 -25.60 -13.67 -10.56
C ARG A 95 -25.48 -14.91 -11.45
N LEU A 96 -24.68 -14.83 -12.51
CA LEU A 96 -24.38 -15.96 -13.37
C LEU A 96 -23.62 -17.04 -12.61
N ASP A 97 -22.59 -16.68 -11.83
CA ASP A 97 -21.87 -17.63 -10.98
C ASP A 97 -22.80 -18.30 -9.97
N PHE A 98 -23.65 -17.52 -9.30
CA PHE A 98 -24.66 -18.07 -8.41
C PHE A 98 -25.62 -19.03 -9.13
N PHE A 99 -26.08 -18.69 -10.34
CA PHE A 99 -26.93 -19.55 -11.15
C PHE A 99 -26.23 -20.87 -11.51
N LEU A 100 -24.99 -20.81 -12.01
CA LEU A 100 -24.21 -21.98 -12.40
C LEU A 100 -23.97 -22.93 -11.22
N ASN A 101 -23.79 -22.38 -10.01
CA ASN A 101 -23.58 -23.12 -8.77
C ASN A 101 -24.89 -23.59 -8.09
N ASN A 102 -26.07 -23.13 -8.53
CA ASN A 102 -27.36 -23.42 -7.90
C ASN A 102 -28.45 -23.77 -8.93
N GLN A 103 -28.10 -24.50 -9.99
CA GLN A 103 -28.99 -24.83 -11.12
C GLN A 103 -30.33 -25.47 -10.69
N GLU A 104 -30.34 -26.20 -9.57
CA GLU A 104 -31.54 -26.80 -8.99
C GLU A 104 -32.66 -25.77 -8.69
N LEU A 105 -32.29 -24.52 -8.36
CA LEU A 105 -33.24 -23.44 -8.09
C LEU A 105 -33.84 -22.84 -9.38
N PHE A 106 -33.28 -23.18 -10.55
CA PHE A 106 -33.58 -22.53 -11.83
C PHE A 106 -34.11 -23.49 -12.91
N GLN A 107 -34.51 -24.70 -12.55
CA GLN A 107 -35.00 -25.72 -13.49
C GLN A 107 -36.15 -25.22 -14.41
N GLN A 108 -36.93 -24.22 -13.96
CA GLN A 108 -38.07 -23.70 -14.70
C GLN A 108 -37.73 -22.70 -15.81
N ILE A 109 -36.49 -22.19 -15.87
CA ILE A 109 -36.08 -21.21 -16.88
C ILE A 109 -35.33 -21.84 -18.04
N GLU A 110 -34.95 -23.12 -17.92
CA GLU A 110 -34.30 -23.88 -18.98
C GLU A 110 -35.29 -24.18 -20.12
N LYS A 111 -35.11 -23.51 -21.25
CA LYS A 111 -35.87 -23.77 -22.47
C LYS A 111 -35.14 -24.76 -23.36
N ARG A 112 -35.90 -25.64 -24.01
CA ARG A 112 -35.36 -26.66 -24.91
C ARG A 112 -34.64 -26.00 -26.10
N GLY A 113 -33.31 -26.10 -26.11
CA GLY A 113 -32.44 -25.66 -27.20
C GLY A 113 -31.58 -24.42 -26.91
N ASP A 114 -31.82 -23.71 -25.81
CA ASP A 114 -30.96 -22.62 -25.35
C ASP A 114 -29.72 -23.17 -24.62
N SER A 115 -28.59 -22.46 -24.64
CA SER A 115 -27.50 -22.74 -23.69
C SER A 115 -27.91 -22.30 -22.28
N LEU A 116 -27.27 -22.86 -21.24
CA LEU A 116 -27.55 -22.48 -19.85
C LEU A 116 -27.37 -20.98 -19.62
N GLU A 117 -26.31 -20.40 -20.18
CA GLU A 117 -26.01 -18.98 -20.09
C GLU A 117 -27.03 -18.11 -20.84
N GLN A 118 -27.51 -18.57 -22.01
CA GLN A 118 -28.55 -17.86 -22.76
C GLN A 118 -29.90 -17.88 -22.02
N ALA A 119 -30.26 -19.04 -21.46
CA ALA A 119 -31.45 -19.18 -20.64
C ALA A 119 -31.39 -18.24 -19.42
N PHE A 120 -30.23 -18.18 -18.76
CA PHE A 120 -30.01 -17.28 -17.63
C PHE A 120 -30.01 -15.80 -18.05
N ALA A 121 -29.35 -15.42 -19.14
CA ALA A 121 -29.31 -14.04 -19.62
C ALA A 121 -30.72 -13.49 -19.88
N ASN A 122 -31.54 -14.27 -20.59
CA ASN A 122 -32.95 -13.95 -20.86
C ASN A 122 -33.77 -13.82 -19.57
N PHE A 123 -33.53 -14.69 -18.59
CA PHE A 123 -34.19 -14.60 -17.29
C PHE A 123 -33.75 -13.35 -16.52
N ASN A 124 -32.44 -13.11 -16.43
CA ASN A 124 -31.87 -12.04 -15.62
C ASN A 124 -32.33 -10.65 -16.08
N GLU A 125 -32.49 -10.42 -17.38
CA GLU A 125 -32.90 -9.13 -17.96
C GLU A 125 -34.20 -8.61 -17.34
N ASP A 126 -35.20 -9.48 -17.16
CA ASP A 126 -36.53 -9.12 -16.68
C ASP A 126 -36.80 -9.50 -15.21
N ALA A 127 -36.04 -10.44 -14.66
CA ALA A 127 -36.36 -11.04 -13.36
C ALA A 127 -35.80 -10.25 -12.17
N PHE A 128 -34.56 -9.77 -12.25
CA PHE A 128 -33.86 -9.14 -11.13
C PHE A 128 -33.90 -7.61 -11.21
N GLU A 129 -34.40 -6.97 -10.16
CA GLU A 129 -34.46 -5.51 -10.05
C GLU A 129 -33.82 -5.05 -8.73
N MET A 130 -32.87 -4.13 -8.84
CA MET A 130 -32.25 -3.48 -7.68
C MET A 130 -33.17 -2.37 -7.14
N LEU A 131 -33.32 -2.31 -5.81
CA LEU A 131 -34.15 -1.32 -5.13
C LEU A 131 -33.28 -0.36 -4.34
N PHE A 132 -33.44 0.94 -4.60
CA PHE A 132 -32.72 2.02 -3.91
C PHE A 132 -33.72 3.02 -3.30
N PRO A 133 -33.27 3.83 -2.32
CA PRO A 133 -34.07 4.93 -1.80
C PRO A 133 -34.36 5.94 -2.91
N ASP A 134 -35.58 6.48 -2.96
CA ASP A 134 -35.95 7.51 -3.95
C ASP A 134 -35.03 8.74 -3.82
N PRO A 135 -34.24 9.10 -4.85
CA PRO A 135 -33.31 10.22 -4.79
C PRO A 135 -34.01 11.58 -4.63
N LYS A 136 -35.32 11.67 -4.91
CA LYS A 136 -36.10 12.91 -4.81
C LYS A 136 -36.75 13.12 -3.44
N ARG A 137 -36.65 12.16 -2.52
CA ARG A 137 -37.19 12.26 -1.16
C ARG A 137 -36.09 12.65 -0.18
N THR A 138 -36.11 13.91 0.26
CA THR A 138 -35.17 14.53 1.21
C THR A 138 -35.23 13.96 2.64
N ASP A 139 -36.27 13.21 2.98
CA ASP A 139 -36.44 12.55 4.29
C ASP A 139 -35.96 11.09 4.33
N ASN A 140 -35.22 10.61 3.33
CA ASN A 140 -34.64 9.26 3.31
C ASN A 140 -33.50 9.10 4.33
N ARG A 141 -33.84 9.06 5.62
CA ARG A 141 -32.91 8.86 6.75
C ARG A 141 -32.43 7.41 6.92
N SER A 142 -32.72 6.54 5.96
CA SER A 142 -32.30 5.13 6.00
C SER A 142 -31.81 4.70 4.63
N ALA A 143 -30.48 4.70 4.46
CA ALA A 143 -29.83 4.00 3.37
C ALA A 143 -30.26 2.53 3.41
N PHE A 144 -30.82 2.04 2.31
CA PHE A 144 -31.12 0.64 2.12
C PHE A 144 -30.79 0.25 0.69
N VAL A 145 -30.50 -1.03 0.51
CA VAL A 145 -30.36 -1.66 -0.81
C VAL A 145 -31.26 -2.86 -0.80
N GLY A 146 -32.12 -3.01 -1.79
CA GLY A 146 -32.98 -4.18 -1.91
C GLY A 146 -32.74 -4.92 -3.21
N LEU A 147 -33.08 -6.19 -3.21
CA LEU A 147 -33.15 -7.00 -4.41
C LEU A 147 -34.57 -7.54 -4.54
N ARG A 148 -35.12 -7.39 -5.74
CA ARG A 148 -36.42 -7.93 -6.11
C ARG A 148 -36.22 -8.98 -7.18
N LEU A 149 -36.97 -10.06 -7.05
CA LEU A 149 -37.04 -11.11 -8.06
C LEU A 149 -38.47 -11.31 -8.51
N THR A 150 -38.68 -11.29 -9.82
CA THR A 150 -39.92 -11.74 -10.47
C THR A 150 -39.68 -13.12 -11.08
N TYR A 151 -40.48 -14.11 -10.70
CA TYR A 151 -40.24 -15.51 -11.04
C TYR A 151 -41.52 -16.25 -11.43
N PRO A 152 -41.44 -17.28 -12.30
CA PRO A 152 -42.60 -18.08 -12.71
C PRO A 152 -43.08 -19.02 -11.59
N GLU A 153 -44.30 -19.52 -11.72
CA GLU A 153 -44.90 -20.50 -10.81
C GLU A 153 -44.10 -21.81 -10.74
N GLY A 154 -43.69 -22.17 -9.52
CA GLY A 154 -42.97 -23.41 -9.19
C GLY A 154 -41.45 -23.25 -9.05
N MET A 155 -40.93 -22.03 -9.19
CA MET A 155 -39.60 -21.64 -8.72
C MET A 155 -39.68 -21.15 -7.27
N ASP A 156 -38.70 -21.53 -6.43
CA ASP A 156 -38.55 -20.96 -5.09
C ASP A 156 -37.77 -19.63 -5.16
N GLY A 157 -38.48 -18.56 -5.49
CA GLY A 157 -37.86 -17.24 -5.58
C GLY A 157 -37.30 -16.73 -4.25
N ALA A 158 -37.81 -17.20 -3.09
CA ALA A 158 -37.29 -16.80 -1.79
C ALA A 158 -35.92 -17.42 -1.53
N ALA A 159 -35.74 -18.71 -1.85
CA ALA A 159 -34.46 -19.38 -1.80
C ALA A 159 -33.44 -18.73 -2.76
N VAL A 160 -33.86 -18.39 -3.98
CA VAL A 160 -32.99 -17.70 -4.96
C VAL A 160 -32.48 -16.37 -4.41
N VAL A 161 -33.38 -15.49 -3.93
CA VAL A 161 -32.98 -14.15 -3.45
C VAL A 161 -32.14 -14.23 -2.18
N ASN A 162 -32.55 -15.01 -1.19
CA ASN A 162 -31.79 -15.12 0.06
C ASN A 162 -30.44 -15.83 -0.16
N GLY A 163 -30.43 -16.86 -1.00
CA GLY A 163 -29.21 -17.59 -1.39
C GLY A 163 -28.22 -16.71 -2.15
N PHE A 164 -28.69 -15.93 -3.12
CA PHE A 164 -27.83 -15.02 -3.86
C PHE A 164 -27.24 -13.92 -2.98
N VAL A 165 -28.04 -13.35 -2.08
CA VAL A 165 -27.52 -12.39 -1.08
C VAL A 165 -26.46 -13.05 -0.19
N ALA A 166 -26.70 -14.26 0.31
CA ALA A 166 -25.72 -14.97 1.14
C ALA A 166 -24.41 -15.26 0.36
N HIS A 167 -24.53 -15.68 -0.90
CA HIS A 167 -23.38 -15.91 -1.79
C HIS A 167 -22.55 -14.64 -2.00
N VAL A 168 -23.20 -13.51 -2.30
CA VAL A 168 -22.52 -12.22 -2.45
C VAL A 168 -21.85 -11.79 -1.14
N LEU A 169 -22.52 -11.95 0.00
CA LEU A 169 -21.91 -11.61 1.29
C LEU A 169 -20.68 -12.47 1.62
N GLU A 170 -20.67 -13.74 1.20
CA GLU A 170 -19.49 -14.59 1.34
C GLU A 170 -18.36 -14.16 0.41
N LEU A 171 -18.67 -13.91 -0.87
CA LEU A 171 -17.71 -13.42 -1.86
C LEU A 171 -17.02 -12.15 -1.37
N GLU A 172 -17.80 -11.17 -0.93
CA GLU A 172 -17.31 -9.88 -0.44
C GLU A 172 -16.43 -10.02 0.80
N ARG A 173 -16.79 -10.91 1.73
CA ARG A 173 -15.96 -11.21 2.91
C ARG A 173 -14.62 -11.82 2.52
N ARG A 174 -14.62 -12.74 1.56
CA ARG A 174 -13.40 -13.36 1.04
C ARG A 174 -12.49 -12.33 0.38
N GLU A 175 -13.03 -11.50 -0.52
CA GLU A 175 -12.26 -10.45 -1.19
C GLU A 175 -11.65 -9.46 -0.20
N ILE A 176 -12.40 -9.00 0.80
CA ILE A 176 -11.87 -8.11 1.84
C ILE A 176 -10.72 -8.78 2.62
N THR A 177 -10.83 -10.08 2.86
CA THR A 177 -9.78 -10.84 3.56
C THR A 177 -8.52 -10.95 2.72
N GLU A 178 -8.66 -11.27 1.43
CA GLU A 178 -7.55 -11.34 0.47
C GLU A 178 -6.87 -9.98 0.28
N ASP A 179 -7.67 -8.90 0.17
CA ASP A 179 -7.17 -7.53 0.11
C ASP A 179 -6.36 -7.18 1.36
N LEU A 180 -6.89 -7.51 2.55
CA LEU A 180 -6.20 -7.27 3.83
C LEU A 180 -4.89 -8.05 3.92
N GLU A 181 -4.89 -9.34 3.55
CA GLU A 181 -3.68 -10.17 3.54
C GLU A 181 -2.61 -9.61 2.59
N SER A 182 -3.02 -9.18 1.39
CA SER A 182 -2.14 -8.53 0.43
C SER A 182 -1.54 -7.24 1.00
N LEU A 183 -2.35 -6.38 1.63
CA LEU A 183 -1.87 -5.16 2.26
C LEU A 183 -0.90 -5.42 3.41
N ILE A 184 -1.19 -6.43 4.26
CA ILE A 184 -0.29 -6.87 5.34
C ILE A 184 1.05 -7.31 4.76
N ASN A 185 1.04 -8.18 3.73
CA ASN A 185 2.26 -8.71 3.11
C ASN A 185 3.10 -7.60 2.47
N ASN A 186 2.46 -6.66 1.77
CA ASN A 186 3.14 -5.50 1.18
C ASN A 186 3.77 -4.61 2.25
N ARG A 187 3.06 -4.38 3.37
CA ARG A 187 3.58 -3.60 4.49
C ARG A 187 4.75 -4.30 5.19
N LEU A 188 4.66 -5.60 5.42
CA LEU A 188 5.75 -6.41 5.98
C LEU A 188 6.99 -6.38 5.09
N ALA A 189 6.83 -6.55 3.78
CA ALA A 189 7.94 -6.46 2.83
C ALA A 189 8.61 -5.09 2.87
N SER A 190 7.82 -4.00 2.97
CA SER A 190 8.37 -2.65 3.12
C SER A 190 9.13 -2.46 4.44
N LEU A 191 8.64 -3.03 5.55
CA LEU A 191 9.36 -3.00 6.83
C LEU A 191 10.67 -3.79 6.77
N ASP A 192 10.66 -4.98 6.17
CA ASP A 192 11.86 -5.80 5.99
C ASP A 192 12.93 -5.06 5.16
N MET A 193 12.52 -4.45 4.04
CA MET A 193 13.42 -3.60 3.24
C MET A 193 14.01 -2.44 4.04
N ASN A 194 13.21 -1.78 4.89
CA ASN A 194 13.69 -0.69 5.74
C ASN A 194 14.67 -1.16 6.80
N MET A 195 14.43 -2.32 7.43
CA MET A 195 15.34 -2.91 8.40
C MET A 195 16.67 -3.29 7.75
N ASP A 196 16.64 -3.87 6.55
CA ASP A 196 17.85 -4.24 5.80
C ASP A 196 18.64 -3.01 5.35
N ALA A 197 17.95 -1.94 4.92
CA ALA A 197 18.59 -0.67 4.61
C ALA A 197 19.29 -0.05 5.84
N GLN A 198 18.68 -0.12 7.03
CA GLN A 198 19.30 0.35 8.27
C GLN A 198 20.53 -0.47 8.66
N ARG A 199 20.48 -1.79 8.51
CA ARG A 199 21.64 -2.68 8.73
C ARG A 199 22.78 -2.35 7.79
N ALA A 200 22.49 -2.22 6.49
CA ALA A 200 23.49 -1.87 5.48
C ALA A 200 24.10 -0.48 5.73
N HIS A 201 23.29 0.50 6.14
CA HIS A 201 23.79 1.82 6.52
C HIS A 201 24.72 1.75 7.73
N TYR A 202 24.34 0.99 8.77
CA TYR A 202 25.17 0.81 9.96
C TYR A 202 26.49 0.13 9.63
N SER A 203 26.47 -0.96 8.85
CA SER A 203 27.69 -1.67 8.45
C SER A 203 28.63 -0.76 7.67
N ALA A 204 28.11 0.01 6.70
CA ALA A 204 28.90 0.97 5.94
C ALA A 204 29.48 2.08 6.83
N THR A 205 28.70 2.61 7.77
CA THR A 205 29.17 3.64 8.71
C THR A 205 30.25 3.10 9.65
N LYS A 206 30.10 1.85 10.11
CA LYS A 206 31.09 1.14 10.94
C LYS A 206 32.39 0.94 10.17
N GLU A 207 32.32 0.46 8.92
CA GLU A 207 33.49 0.27 8.05
C GLU A 207 34.20 1.60 7.78
N ALA A 208 33.46 2.66 7.45
CA ALA A 208 34.01 4.00 7.27
C ALA A 208 34.70 4.52 8.53
N LYS A 209 34.12 4.29 9.71
CA LYS A 209 34.73 4.69 11.00
C LYS A 209 36.01 3.91 11.28
N ILE A 210 36.05 2.61 11.00
CA ILE A 210 37.27 1.79 11.11
C ILE A 210 38.34 2.32 10.16
N ALA A 211 37.99 2.61 8.91
CA ALA A 211 38.93 3.15 7.93
C ALA A 211 39.51 4.50 8.38
N ALA A 212 38.66 5.42 8.86
CA ALA A 212 39.11 6.72 9.36
C ALA A 212 40.05 6.60 10.57
N LEU A 213 39.75 5.71 11.53
CA LEU A 213 40.64 5.45 12.67
C LEU A 213 41.99 4.91 12.23
N LEU A 214 42.01 3.96 11.28
CA LEU A 214 43.25 3.40 10.75
C LEU A 214 44.05 4.43 9.94
N GLU A 215 43.40 5.29 9.18
CA GLU A 215 44.06 6.40 8.48
C GLU A 215 44.70 7.38 9.47
N GLU A 216 43.99 7.75 10.53
CA GLU A 216 44.51 8.58 11.62
C GLU A 216 45.75 7.94 12.29
N ASP A 217 45.68 6.64 12.59
CA ASP A 217 46.81 5.88 13.15
C ASP A 217 48.00 5.82 12.18
N THR A 218 47.76 5.69 10.87
CA THR A 218 48.84 5.68 9.86
C THR A 218 49.52 7.03 9.74
N LEU A 219 48.76 8.12 9.74
CA LEU A 219 49.29 9.47 9.68
C LEU A 219 50.09 9.77 10.95
N LYS A 220 49.54 9.46 12.13
CA LYS A 220 50.22 9.69 13.41
C LYS A 220 51.54 8.92 13.52
N ARG A 221 51.57 7.67 13.05
CA ARG A 221 52.82 6.89 12.99
C ARG A 221 53.86 7.52 12.06
N ALA A 222 53.44 8.01 10.88
CA ALA A 222 54.36 8.68 9.96
C ALA A 222 54.93 9.97 10.57
N GLU A 223 54.10 10.80 11.19
CA GLU A 223 54.54 12.02 11.88
C GLU A 223 55.56 11.72 12.99
N LEU A 224 55.28 10.72 13.83
CA LEU A 224 56.16 10.31 14.93
C LEU A 224 57.48 9.71 14.41
N GLN A 225 57.44 8.97 13.30
CA GLN A 225 58.65 8.47 12.65
C GLN A 225 59.49 9.60 12.07
N ASP A 226 58.87 10.59 11.43
CA ASP A 226 59.55 11.78 10.92
C ASP A 226 60.19 12.58 12.06
N GLU A 227 59.46 12.81 13.17
CA GLU A 227 59.98 13.48 14.38
C GLU A 227 61.19 12.72 14.94
N LEU A 228 61.09 11.40 15.05
CA LEU A 228 62.15 10.55 15.58
C LEU A 228 63.40 10.54 14.67
N THR A 229 63.23 10.53 13.34
CA THR A 229 64.36 10.63 12.41
C THR A 229 65.04 12.01 12.50
N ALA A 230 64.27 13.09 12.63
CA ALA A 230 64.78 14.44 12.79
C ALA A 230 65.57 14.60 14.11
N LEU A 231 65.02 14.13 15.23
CA LEU A 231 65.69 14.16 16.54
C LEU A 231 67.01 13.38 16.51
N ARG A 232 67.02 12.18 15.93
CA ARG A 232 68.25 11.39 15.78
C ARG A 232 69.30 12.07 14.90
N ALA A 233 68.88 12.71 13.81
CA ALA A 233 69.77 13.48 12.94
C ALA A 233 70.35 14.71 13.66
N GLU A 234 69.53 15.41 14.45
CA GLU A 234 69.97 16.53 15.29
C GLU A 234 70.99 16.08 16.33
N LEU A 235 70.71 15.00 17.08
CA LEU A 235 71.63 14.45 18.08
C LEU A 235 72.97 14.03 17.44
N LYS A 236 72.93 13.39 16.26
CA LYS A 236 74.13 13.04 15.50
C LYS A 236 74.92 14.29 15.12
N THR A 237 74.24 15.35 14.68
CA THR A 237 74.88 16.64 14.32
C THR A 237 75.50 17.32 15.53
N ARG A 238 74.81 17.33 16.67
CA ARG A 238 75.35 17.84 17.94
C ARG A 238 76.60 17.06 18.35
N ARG A 239 76.56 15.73 18.24
CA ARG A 239 77.73 14.86 18.51
C ARG A 239 78.89 15.16 17.57
N THR A 240 78.66 15.31 16.27
CA THR A 240 79.73 15.62 15.31
C THR A 240 80.34 16.99 15.57
N ASN A 241 79.52 18.01 15.88
CA ASN A 241 80.01 19.34 16.23
C ASN A 241 80.85 19.29 17.50
N ARG A 242 80.41 18.54 18.53
CA ARG A 242 81.18 18.33 19.76
C ARG A 242 82.52 17.65 19.51
N ILE A 243 82.58 16.67 18.62
CA ILE A 243 83.84 16.02 18.21
C ILE A 243 84.79 17.03 17.54
N GLN A 244 84.27 17.92 16.69
CA GLN A 244 85.10 18.95 16.05
C GLN A 244 85.61 19.99 17.07
N GLU A 245 84.77 20.43 18.00
CA GLU A 245 85.18 21.29 19.10
C GLU A 245 86.29 20.64 19.95
N LEU A 246 86.16 19.35 20.24
CA LEU A 246 87.17 18.58 20.98
C LEU A 246 88.46 18.45 20.17
N ASN A 247 88.40 18.20 18.86
CA ASN A 247 89.60 18.13 18.01
C ASN A 247 90.39 19.45 18.00
N GLU A 248 89.69 20.58 17.87
CA GLU A 248 90.31 21.91 17.93
C GLU A 248 90.95 22.14 19.30
N ALA A 249 90.23 21.81 20.39
CA ALA A 249 90.75 21.94 21.75
C ALA A 249 91.97 21.05 22.02
N ILE A 250 91.98 19.81 21.49
CA ILE A 250 93.12 18.89 21.58
C ILE A 250 94.33 19.48 20.85
N SER A 251 94.14 19.96 19.61
CA SER A 251 95.20 20.59 18.81
C SER A 251 95.83 21.79 19.53
N ILE A 252 95.00 22.66 20.11
CA ILE A 252 95.47 23.80 20.91
C ILE A 252 96.21 23.31 22.16
N ALA A 253 95.66 22.35 22.91
CA ALA A 253 96.29 21.79 24.11
C ALA A 253 97.65 21.14 23.81
N GLU A 254 97.76 20.41 22.69
CA GLU A 254 99.03 19.83 22.18
C GLU A 254 100.06 20.92 21.89
N SER A 255 99.65 21.98 21.17
CA SER A 255 100.53 23.11 20.83
C SER A 255 101.03 23.87 22.07
N LEU A 256 100.22 23.92 23.13
CA LEU A 256 100.54 24.56 24.41
C LEU A 256 101.23 23.60 25.41
N GLY A 257 101.39 22.31 25.07
CA GLY A 257 102.01 21.31 25.94
C GLY A 257 101.16 20.92 27.17
N ILE A 258 99.85 21.17 27.15
CA ILE A 258 98.94 20.90 28.27
C ILE A 258 98.44 19.46 28.20
N ARG A 259 99.05 18.55 28.99
CA ARG A 259 98.65 17.13 29.01
C ARG A 259 97.50 16.83 29.98
N ASN A 260 97.59 17.37 31.18
CA ASN A 260 96.63 17.19 32.26
C ASN A 260 95.79 18.46 32.46
N PRO A 261 94.60 18.34 33.08
CA PRO A 261 93.77 19.50 33.43
C PRO A 261 94.57 20.57 34.16
N THR A 262 94.51 21.80 33.67
CA THR A 262 95.21 22.97 34.22
C THR A 262 94.28 24.19 34.25
N SER A 263 94.69 25.27 34.90
CA SER A 263 93.97 26.56 34.90
C SER A 263 94.91 27.69 34.44
N PRO A 264 94.38 28.85 34.00
CA PRO A 264 95.21 30.00 33.65
C PRO A 264 96.22 30.39 34.76
N SER A 265 95.84 30.25 36.03
CA SER A 265 96.74 30.52 37.16
C SER A 265 97.83 29.47 37.34
N ALA A 266 97.58 28.21 36.95
CA ALA A 266 98.57 27.14 37.00
C ALA A 266 99.61 27.25 35.88
N MET A 267 99.30 27.94 34.77
CA MET A 267 100.23 28.15 33.66
C MET A 267 101.20 29.34 33.84
N THR A 268 100.83 30.33 34.64
CA THR A 268 101.63 31.54 34.90
C THR A 268 102.57 31.42 36.10
N ALA A 269 102.41 30.38 36.92
CA ALA A 269 103.25 30.16 38.09
C ALA A 269 104.52 29.38 37.69
N SER A 270 105.68 30.05 37.62
CA SER A 270 106.95 29.36 37.85
C SER A 270 106.97 28.86 39.29
N PRO A 271 107.26 27.58 39.57
CA PRO A 271 107.11 27.03 40.91
C PRO A 271 108.15 27.64 41.86
N PRO A 272 107.77 28.38 42.92
CA PRO A 272 108.62 28.53 44.09
C PRO A 272 108.34 27.30 44.96
N SER A 273 109.37 26.50 45.17
CA SER A 273 109.33 25.33 46.03
C SER A 273 108.67 25.65 47.38
N GLY A 274 107.55 24.97 47.70
CA GLY A 274 107.18 24.68 49.10
C GLY A 274 105.86 25.22 49.68
N THR A 275 105.03 26.00 48.98
CA THR A 275 103.78 26.52 49.58
C THR A 275 102.54 26.27 48.73
N GLN A 276 101.61 25.45 49.24
CA GLN A 276 100.34 25.11 48.60
C GLN A 276 99.35 26.26 48.79
N VAL A 277 99.19 27.11 47.76
CA VAL A 277 98.21 28.21 47.78
C VAL A 277 96.92 27.72 47.12
N ILE A 278 95.85 27.56 47.91
CA ILE A 278 94.51 27.31 47.37
C ILE A 278 93.96 28.63 46.85
N ARG A 279 93.80 28.76 45.54
CA ARG A 279 93.17 29.91 44.90
C ARG A 279 91.82 29.49 44.33
N THR A 280 90.74 30.08 44.83
CA THR A 280 89.40 29.94 44.27
C THR A 280 89.24 30.94 43.13
N GLU A 281 89.36 30.46 41.89
CA GLU A 281 89.05 31.25 40.70
C GLU A 281 87.53 31.41 40.59
N VAL A 282 87.05 32.64 40.55
CA VAL A 282 85.65 32.97 40.26
C VAL A 282 85.62 33.60 38.87
N THR A 283 85.57 32.77 37.84
CA THR A 283 85.38 33.24 36.46
C THR A 283 83.93 33.01 36.04
N ASN A 284 83.31 34.05 35.46
CA ASN A 284 81.94 34.00 34.94
C ASN A 284 81.89 33.63 33.44
N GLN A 285 83.05 33.28 32.84
CA GLN A 285 83.19 32.88 31.44
C GLN A 285 83.54 31.40 31.38
N LYS A 286 82.89 30.62 30.50
CA LYS A 286 83.21 29.21 30.29
C LYS A 286 84.70 29.08 29.97
N ALA A 287 85.43 28.35 30.81
CA ALA A 287 86.85 28.09 30.60
C ALA A 287 87.03 27.41 29.21
N PRO A 288 88.01 27.85 28.40
CA PRO A 288 88.30 27.19 27.13
C PRO A 288 88.61 25.71 27.30
N LEU A 289 88.13 24.88 26.37
CA LEU A 289 88.21 23.42 26.47
C LEU A 289 89.65 22.88 26.56
N TYR A 290 90.62 23.53 25.91
CA TYR A 290 92.03 23.11 25.91
C TYR A 290 92.66 23.05 27.31
N PHE A 291 92.08 23.73 28.30
CA PHE A 291 92.54 23.66 29.69
C PHE A 291 92.28 22.30 30.35
N MET A 292 91.38 21.45 29.82
CA MET A 292 91.20 20.07 30.32
C MET A 292 92.40 19.16 30.00
N GLY A 293 93.29 19.57 29.10
CA GLY A 293 94.46 18.79 28.69
C GLY A 293 94.15 17.67 27.70
N THR A 294 95.19 17.22 27.00
CA THR A 294 95.06 16.27 25.87
C THR A 294 94.51 14.91 26.29
N GLU A 295 94.86 14.37 27.46
CA GLU A 295 94.42 13.03 27.88
C GLU A 295 92.91 12.96 28.13
N ALA A 296 92.34 13.95 28.84
CA ALA A 296 90.92 13.98 29.13
C ALA A 296 90.07 14.25 27.87
N LEU A 297 90.52 15.18 27.02
CA LEU A 297 89.81 15.53 25.79
C LEU A 297 89.85 14.39 24.76
N THR A 298 90.97 13.68 24.63
CA THR A 298 91.07 12.50 23.75
C THR A 298 90.18 11.37 24.24
N ALA A 299 90.13 11.12 25.55
CA ALA A 299 89.21 10.13 26.12
C ALA A 299 87.73 10.47 25.86
N GLU A 300 87.31 11.73 26.04
CA GLU A 300 85.93 12.18 25.73
C GLU A 300 85.62 12.02 24.24
N ARG A 301 86.52 12.46 23.36
CA ARG A 301 86.37 12.33 21.91
C ARG A 301 86.23 10.87 21.50
N ASP A 302 87.12 9.99 21.96
CA ASP A 302 87.13 8.58 21.59
C ASP A 302 85.86 7.87 22.08
N ALA A 303 85.35 8.25 23.26
CA ALA A 303 84.06 7.78 23.74
C ALA A 303 82.87 8.26 22.87
N LEU A 304 82.90 9.50 22.37
CA LEU A 304 81.88 10.01 21.43
C LEU A 304 81.97 9.36 20.05
N VAL A 305 83.18 9.07 19.56
CA VAL A 305 83.40 8.38 18.28
C VAL A 305 82.94 6.93 18.34
N ALA A 306 83.19 6.22 19.45
CA ALA A 306 82.80 4.83 19.63
C ALA A 306 81.28 4.64 19.85
N ARG A 307 80.52 5.72 20.08
CA ARG A 307 79.10 5.65 20.44
C ARG A 307 78.20 5.30 19.26
N THR A 308 77.33 4.30 19.45
CA THR A 308 76.41 3.78 18.42
C THR A 308 75.04 4.46 18.36
N SER A 309 74.51 4.94 19.49
CA SER A 309 73.22 5.66 19.58
C SER A 309 73.31 6.79 20.60
N ASP A 310 72.59 7.87 20.33
CA ASP A 310 72.45 9.04 21.22
C ASP A 310 71.05 9.13 21.84
N ASP A 311 70.20 8.13 21.63
CA ASP A 311 68.77 8.16 21.99
C ASP A 311 68.53 8.38 23.49
N PHE A 312 69.45 7.92 24.35
CA PHE A 312 69.37 8.07 25.81
C PHE A 312 69.51 9.52 26.31
N ILE A 313 69.94 10.45 25.44
CA ILE A 313 70.15 11.85 25.79
C ILE A 313 68.82 12.63 25.72
N GLU A 314 67.90 12.22 24.86
CA GLU A 314 66.65 12.92 24.58
C GLU A 314 65.44 12.11 25.07
N PRO A 315 64.83 12.46 26.22
CA PRO A 315 63.66 11.74 26.76
C PRO A 315 62.50 11.61 25.78
N ARG A 316 62.32 12.59 24.88
CA ARG A 316 61.25 12.59 23.88
C ARG A 316 61.31 11.37 22.97
N ILE A 317 62.49 10.79 22.70
CA ILE A 317 62.61 9.60 21.85
C ILE A 317 61.92 8.38 22.51
N ALA A 318 62.05 8.22 23.83
CA ALA A 318 61.40 7.13 24.56
C ALA A 318 59.88 7.31 24.60
N GLU A 319 59.41 8.55 24.75
CA GLU A 319 57.97 8.88 24.67
C GLU A 319 57.40 8.54 23.29
N ILE A 320 58.06 8.98 22.21
CA ILE A 320 57.63 8.67 20.84
C ILE A 320 57.58 7.15 20.60
N GLN A 321 58.57 6.40 21.09
CA GLN A 321 58.57 4.94 20.97
C GLN A 321 57.38 4.30 21.72
N SER A 322 57.03 4.82 22.89
CA SER A 322 55.83 4.38 23.62
C SER A 322 54.55 4.72 22.87
N GLU A 323 54.46 5.93 22.30
CA GLU A 323 53.31 6.35 21.49
C GLU A 323 53.15 5.46 20.24
N LEU A 324 54.25 5.16 19.54
CA LEU A 324 54.26 4.26 18.39
C LEU A 324 53.77 2.84 18.75
N ALA A 325 54.22 2.29 19.89
CA ALA A 325 53.78 0.97 20.36
C ALA A 325 52.28 0.95 20.69
N MET A 326 51.73 2.03 21.25
CA MET A 326 50.29 2.15 21.51
C MET A 326 49.47 2.21 20.22
N LEU A 327 50.01 2.82 19.16
CA LEU A 327 49.35 2.90 17.85
C LEU A 327 49.37 1.58 17.05
N GLU A 328 50.12 0.56 17.49
CA GLU A 328 50.07 -0.78 16.87
C GLU A 328 48.75 -1.50 17.15
N HIS A 329 48.13 -1.20 18.31
CA HIS A 329 46.92 -1.86 18.79
C HIS A 329 45.82 -0.84 19.08
N ASN A 330 45.02 -0.54 18.06
CA ASN A 330 43.85 0.32 18.24
C ASN A 330 42.67 -0.47 18.84
N ARG A 331 42.48 -0.30 20.15
CA ARG A 331 41.42 -0.97 20.92
C ARG A 331 40.01 -0.65 20.44
N GLU A 332 39.78 0.56 19.93
CA GLU A 332 38.47 0.94 19.37
C GLU A 332 38.17 0.14 18.10
N VAL A 333 39.17 -0.03 17.23
CA VAL A 333 39.06 -0.83 16.01
C VAL A 333 38.82 -2.31 16.34
N GLU A 334 39.52 -2.87 17.33
CA GLU A 334 39.29 -4.25 17.80
C GLU A 334 37.85 -4.45 18.26
N ILE A 335 37.35 -3.57 19.13
CA ILE A 335 35.97 -3.63 19.64
C ILE A 335 34.95 -3.49 18.51
N LEU A 336 35.19 -2.62 17.52
CA LEU A 336 34.28 -2.45 16.39
C LEU A 336 34.27 -3.67 15.45
N LYS A 337 35.39 -4.39 15.32
CA LYS A 337 35.50 -5.60 14.50
C LYS A 337 34.87 -6.82 15.17
N GLU A 338 35.02 -6.95 16.48
CA GLU A 338 34.53 -8.10 17.26
C GLU A 338 33.09 -7.93 17.75
N ARG A 339 32.46 -6.78 17.47
CA ARG A 339 31.10 -6.48 17.95
C ARG A 339 30.06 -7.43 17.33
N GLU A 340 29.40 -8.20 18.18
CA GLU A 340 28.22 -8.99 17.82
C GLU A 340 26.91 -8.24 18.16
N GLY A 341 25.80 -8.68 17.57
CA GLY A 341 24.48 -8.13 17.92
C GLY A 341 24.27 -6.68 17.47
N GLU A 342 24.76 -6.32 16.28
CA GLU A 342 24.73 -4.96 15.72
C GLU A 342 23.31 -4.35 15.66
N ASP A 343 22.31 -5.20 15.51
CA ASP A 343 20.89 -4.84 15.55
C ASP A 343 20.48 -4.11 16.86
N LEU A 344 21.21 -4.29 17.97
CA LEU A 344 20.97 -3.60 19.25
C LEU A 344 21.37 -2.12 19.22
N TYR A 345 22.22 -1.72 18.28
CA TYR A 345 22.71 -0.34 18.13
C TYR A 345 21.89 0.47 17.11
N LEU A 346 20.88 -0.15 16.49
CA LEU A 346 19.97 0.48 15.56
C LEU A 346 18.78 1.10 16.31
N THR A 347 18.76 2.43 16.43
CA THR A 347 17.77 3.19 17.22
C THR A 347 16.31 2.80 16.93
N ASN A 348 15.95 2.61 15.66
CA ASN A 348 14.56 2.45 15.23
C ASN A 348 14.19 0.98 14.91
N LEU A 349 15.13 0.04 15.06
CA LEU A 349 14.88 -1.35 14.68
C LEU A 349 13.84 -2.02 15.59
N ALA A 350 13.84 -1.65 16.88
CA ALA A 350 12.86 -2.15 17.84
C ALA A 350 11.42 -1.77 17.42
N GLU A 351 11.21 -0.51 17.05
CA GLU A 351 9.90 0.00 16.59
C GLU A 351 9.44 -0.70 15.30
N LEU A 352 10.35 -0.87 14.32
CA LEU A 352 10.05 -1.57 13.08
C LEU A 352 9.68 -3.04 13.32
N ARG A 353 10.37 -3.72 14.24
CA ARG A 353 10.09 -5.10 14.63
C ARG A 353 8.78 -5.23 15.39
N GLU A 354 8.47 -4.28 16.26
CA GLU A 354 7.18 -4.22 16.95
C GLU A 354 6.03 -4.09 15.95
N GLU A 355 6.15 -3.17 14.98
CA GLU A 355 5.14 -3.02 13.92
C GLU A 355 5.00 -4.32 13.11
N ALA A 356 6.11 -4.93 12.69
CA ALA A 356 6.08 -6.19 11.96
C ALA A 356 5.44 -7.34 12.78
N ALA A 357 5.73 -7.42 14.08
CA ALA A 357 5.14 -8.41 14.97
C ALA A 357 3.63 -8.18 15.15
N ARG A 358 3.20 -6.91 15.30
CA ARG A 358 1.79 -6.53 15.36
C ARG A 358 1.06 -6.97 14.10
N LEU A 359 1.61 -6.67 12.92
CA LEU A 359 1.03 -7.04 11.62
C LEU A 359 0.90 -8.55 11.46
N LYS A 360 1.95 -9.32 11.82
CA LYS A 360 1.91 -10.80 11.81
C LYS A 360 0.91 -11.39 12.80
N GLY A 361 0.57 -10.65 13.86
CA GLY A 361 -0.38 -11.06 14.88
C GLY A 361 -1.85 -10.82 14.51
N ILE A 362 -2.14 -10.08 13.44
CA ILE A 362 -3.51 -9.81 13.01
C ILE A 362 -4.16 -11.11 12.55
N LYS A 363 -5.24 -11.51 13.25
CA LYS A 363 -6.11 -12.62 12.87
C LYS A 363 -7.52 -12.08 12.74
N LEU A 364 -8.01 -11.98 11.51
CA LEU A 364 -9.37 -11.54 11.24
C LEU A 364 -10.33 -12.74 11.37
N ASP A 365 -11.36 -12.60 12.19
CA ASP A 365 -12.48 -13.54 12.22
C ASP A 365 -13.46 -13.17 11.10
N THR A 366 -13.33 -13.83 9.95
CA THR A 366 -14.13 -13.59 8.75
C THR A 366 -15.62 -13.87 8.97
N GLU A 367 -15.97 -14.75 9.91
CA GLU A 367 -17.37 -15.07 10.22
C GLU A 367 -18.06 -13.94 10.98
N ARG A 368 -17.30 -13.14 11.75
CA ARG A 368 -17.82 -11.99 12.50
C ARG A 368 -17.95 -10.73 11.66
N LEU A 369 -17.30 -10.67 10.50
CA LEU A 369 -17.36 -9.51 9.62
C LEU A 369 -18.76 -9.37 8.98
N ARG A 370 -19.60 -8.51 9.56
CA ARG A 370 -20.95 -8.24 9.02
C ARG A 370 -20.94 -6.95 8.22
N LEU A 371 -20.95 -7.08 6.90
CA LEU A 371 -20.95 -5.95 5.96
C LEU A 371 -22.27 -5.19 5.96
N VAL A 372 -23.38 -5.93 6.09
CA VAL A 372 -24.74 -5.38 6.09
C VAL A 372 -25.61 -6.12 7.09
N ARG A 373 -26.72 -5.48 7.49
CA ARG A 373 -27.80 -6.10 8.25
C ARG A 373 -28.95 -6.45 7.30
N LEU A 374 -29.42 -7.69 7.32
CA LEU A 374 -30.70 -8.03 6.71
C LEU A 374 -31.83 -7.40 7.51
N ASP A 375 -32.56 -6.47 6.89
CA ASP A 375 -33.72 -5.81 7.47
C ASP A 375 -34.99 -6.65 7.25
N GLN A 376 -35.12 -7.22 6.05
CA GLN A 376 -36.22 -8.12 5.70
C GLN A 376 -35.72 -9.21 4.75
N LEU A 377 -35.94 -10.48 5.12
CA LEU A 377 -35.71 -11.64 4.26
C LEU A 377 -36.73 -11.69 3.12
N ALA A 378 -36.31 -12.25 1.98
CA ALA A 378 -37.24 -12.61 0.92
C ALA A 378 -38.16 -13.73 1.39
N LEU A 379 -39.46 -13.51 1.28
CA LEU A 379 -40.50 -14.49 1.61
C LEU A 379 -41.20 -14.96 0.34
N GLN A 380 -41.69 -16.20 0.33
CA GLN A 380 -42.44 -16.71 -0.81
C GLN A 380 -43.76 -15.95 -0.96
N SER A 381 -44.08 -15.52 -2.19
CA SER A 381 -45.31 -14.79 -2.43
C SER A 381 -46.48 -15.75 -2.59
N LEU A 382 -47.56 -15.49 -1.87
CA LEU A 382 -48.79 -16.28 -1.95
C LEU A 382 -49.66 -15.89 -3.16
N ASN A 383 -49.52 -14.66 -3.65
CA ASN A 383 -50.36 -14.11 -4.72
C ASN A 383 -49.52 -13.78 -5.97
N PRO A 384 -49.98 -14.17 -7.17
CA PRO A 384 -49.30 -13.82 -8.41
C PRO A 384 -49.52 -12.35 -8.77
N ILE A 385 -48.49 -11.72 -9.34
CA ILE A 385 -48.54 -10.33 -9.82
C ILE A 385 -49.00 -10.22 -11.28
N LYS A 386 -48.81 -11.28 -12.07
CA LYS A 386 -49.22 -11.40 -13.48
C LYS A 386 -49.64 -12.85 -13.77
N PRO A 387 -50.57 -13.09 -14.71
CA PRO A 387 -51.40 -12.10 -15.40
C PRO A 387 -52.47 -11.47 -14.48
N LYS A 388 -52.79 -10.19 -14.67
CA LYS A 388 -53.89 -9.52 -13.94
C LYS A 388 -55.24 -9.97 -14.49
N LYS A 389 -55.70 -11.16 -14.08
CA LYS A 389 -56.87 -11.85 -14.63
C LYS A 389 -58.11 -10.94 -14.77
N ALA A 390 -58.44 -10.16 -13.74
CA ALA A 390 -59.56 -9.22 -13.76
C ALA A 390 -59.41 -8.11 -14.82
N MET A 391 -58.21 -7.55 -14.97
CA MET A 391 -57.94 -6.50 -15.96
C MET A 391 -57.99 -7.04 -17.39
N ILE A 392 -57.50 -8.25 -17.63
CA ILE A 392 -57.55 -8.91 -18.94
C ILE A 392 -59.00 -9.20 -19.34
N LEU A 393 -59.81 -9.71 -18.41
CA LEU A 393 -61.24 -9.96 -18.66
C LEU A 393 -62.01 -8.68 -18.97
N ALA A 394 -61.77 -7.61 -18.19
CA ALA A 394 -62.39 -6.31 -18.45
C ALA A 394 -61.99 -5.75 -19.82
N LEU A 395 -60.70 -5.85 -20.19
CA LEU A 395 -60.22 -5.40 -21.49
C LEU A 395 -60.78 -6.25 -22.64
N GLY A 396 -60.88 -7.57 -22.46
CA GLY A 396 -61.49 -8.48 -23.43
C GLY A 396 -62.97 -8.15 -23.70
N LEU A 397 -63.72 -7.79 -22.65
CA LEU A 397 -65.11 -7.35 -22.78
C LEU A 397 -65.23 -6.03 -23.54
N VAL A 398 -64.41 -5.03 -23.21
CA VAL A 398 -64.43 -3.72 -23.88
C VAL A 398 -64.02 -3.84 -25.35
N LEU A 399 -62.90 -4.51 -25.63
CA LEU A 399 -62.42 -4.70 -27.01
C LEU A 399 -63.37 -5.57 -27.83
N GLY A 400 -63.93 -6.63 -27.22
CA GLY A 400 -64.95 -7.46 -27.84
C GLY A 400 -66.20 -6.67 -28.19
N GLY A 401 -66.65 -5.78 -27.29
CA GLY A 401 -67.77 -4.87 -27.52
C GLY A 401 -67.49 -3.89 -28.66
N MET A 402 -66.33 -3.23 -28.65
CA MET A 402 -65.92 -2.29 -29.70
C MET A 402 -65.82 -2.98 -31.07
N LEU A 403 -65.20 -4.17 -31.13
CA LEU A 403 -65.08 -4.95 -32.36
C LEU A 403 -66.45 -5.44 -32.83
N GLY A 404 -67.32 -5.85 -31.91
CA GLY A 404 -68.71 -6.21 -32.21
C GLY A 404 -69.48 -5.06 -32.84
N VAL A 405 -69.38 -3.85 -32.27
CA VAL A 405 -69.99 -2.63 -32.81
C VAL A 405 -69.41 -2.30 -34.19
N PHE A 406 -68.09 -2.34 -34.35
CA PHE A 406 -67.43 -2.07 -35.63
C PHE A 406 -67.88 -3.02 -36.74
N VAL A 407 -67.90 -4.33 -36.47
CA VAL A 407 -68.38 -5.34 -37.43
C VAL A 407 -69.86 -5.12 -37.77
N ALA A 408 -70.68 -4.75 -36.78
CA ALA A 408 -72.09 -4.44 -37.01
C ALA A 408 -72.28 -3.20 -37.91
N LEU A 409 -71.44 -2.17 -37.76
CA LEU A 409 -71.45 -0.98 -38.61
C LEU A 409 -71.03 -1.29 -40.04
N VAL A 410 -69.90 -1.99 -40.24
CA VAL A 410 -69.42 -2.40 -41.57
C VAL A 410 -70.47 -3.26 -42.27
N ARG A 411 -71.05 -4.23 -41.57
CA ARG A 411 -72.13 -5.05 -42.11
C ARG A 411 -73.36 -4.21 -42.48
N SER A 412 -73.70 -3.20 -41.68
CA SER A 412 -74.82 -2.30 -41.98
C SER A 412 -74.55 -1.44 -43.22
N LEU A 413 -73.31 -0.97 -43.40
CA LEU A 413 -72.90 -0.17 -44.56
C LEU A 413 -72.90 -1.01 -45.85
N VAL A 414 -72.37 -2.24 -45.80
CA VAL A 414 -72.38 -3.16 -46.93
C VAL A 414 -73.81 -3.60 -47.29
N ALA A 415 -74.68 -3.80 -46.30
CA ALA A 415 -76.09 -4.11 -46.53
C ALA A 415 -76.84 -2.94 -47.20
N ARG A 416 -76.49 -1.69 -46.90
CA ARG A 416 -77.04 -0.50 -47.58
C ARG A 416 -76.62 -0.41 -49.06
N ASN A 417 -75.38 -0.78 -49.38
CA ASN A 417 -74.88 -0.78 -50.77
C ASN A 417 -75.40 -1.94 -51.64
N ASN A 418 -76.00 -2.97 -51.02
CA ASN A 418 -76.50 -4.16 -51.70
C ASN A 418 -78.03 -4.15 -51.91
N GLU A 419 -78.73 -3.04 -51.65
CA GLU A 419 -80.09 -2.86 -52.14
C GLU A 419 -80.04 -2.56 -53.65
N PRO A 420 -80.50 -3.46 -54.54
CA PRO A 420 -80.69 -3.10 -55.94
C PRO A 420 -81.78 -2.05 -56.00
N ASP A 421 -81.52 -1.01 -56.79
CA ASP A 421 -82.45 0.06 -57.15
C ASP A 421 -83.68 -0.56 -57.86
N THR A 422 -84.62 -1.13 -57.09
CA THR A 422 -85.90 -1.59 -57.61
C THR A 422 -86.82 -0.40 -57.73
N ALA A 423 -86.71 0.23 -58.90
CA ALA A 423 -87.74 0.91 -59.66
C ALA A 423 -89.07 1.20 -58.95
N VAL A 424 -89.40 2.48 -58.85
CA VAL A 424 -90.79 2.96 -58.88
C VAL A 424 -90.98 3.64 -60.23
N LEU A 425 -91.86 3.06 -61.05
CA LEU A 425 -92.48 3.67 -62.23
C LEU A 425 -93.41 4.80 -61.83
#